data_AF-A0A9E1F3H0-F1
#
_entry.id   AF-A0A9E1F3H0-F1
#
_cell.length_a   1.000
_cell.length_b   1.000
_cell.length_c   1.000
_cell.angle_alpha   90.00
_cell.angle_beta   90.00
_cell.angle_gamma   90.00
#
_symmetry.space_group_name_H-M   'P 1'
#
loop_
_entity.id
_entity.type
_entity.pdbx_description
1 polymer ?
#
loop_
_entity_poly.entity_id
_entity_poly.type
_entity_poly.pdbx_seq_one_letter_code
_entity_poly.pdbx_strand_id
1 'polypeptide(L)'
;MKILGENGIGKFLKVFLQICFWGGIVLLIALPLIAQIAKVHLNASIYVIYPNGIVLLVIVKQFIGQFDSLKNKNPFCIENSKRLKNCCIASLVETALLIIDLLYMIFLVKSEDIFVLLVMVFMIILFIGVAIAFYILSELIKQATEYKNENDLTI
;
A
#
# COMPACT_ATOMS: atom_id res chain seq x y z
N MET A 1 -15.33 -18.57 -11.32
CA MET A 1 -15.29 -17.18 -11.86
C MET A 1 -14.02 -17.00 -12.66
N LYS A 2 -14.04 -16.33 -13.82
CA LYS A 2 -12.81 -16.00 -14.55
C LYS A 2 -12.09 -14.86 -13.81
N ILE A 3 -10.77 -14.96 -13.65
CA ILE A 3 -9.95 -13.91 -13.01
C ILE A 3 -9.61 -12.81 -14.02
N LEU A 4 -9.43 -13.20 -15.29
CA LEU A 4 -9.03 -12.32 -16.41
C LEU A 4 -10.23 -11.87 -17.26
N GLY A 5 -10.11 -10.67 -17.83
CA GLY A 5 -11.10 -10.07 -18.75
C GLY A 5 -12.13 -9.16 -18.06
N GLU A 6 -12.93 -8.43 -18.85
CA GLU A 6 -13.82 -7.36 -18.36
C GLU A 6 -14.86 -7.78 -17.32
N ASN A 7 -15.33 -9.03 -17.38
CA ASN A 7 -16.32 -9.59 -16.45
C ASN A 7 -15.67 -10.51 -15.40
N GLY A 8 -14.34 -10.41 -15.20
CA GLY A 8 -13.63 -11.16 -14.18
C GLY A 8 -13.70 -10.52 -12.79
N ILE A 9 -13.30 -11.27 -11.76
CA ILE A 9 -13.20 -10.80 -10.36
C ILE A 9 -12.37 -9.51 -10.26
N GLY A 10 -11.39 -9.32 -11.16
CA GLY A 10 -10.57 -8.13 -11.21
C GLY A 10 -11.34 -6.82 -11.33
N LYS A 11 -12.50 -6.79 -12.03
CA LYS A 11 -13.32 -5.57 -12.12
C LYS A 11 -13.93 -5.20 -10.77
N PHE A 12 -14.45 -6.20 -10.05
CA PHE A 12 -15.02 -5.99 -8.71
C PHE A 12 -13.95 -5.51 -7.73
N LEU A 13 -12.80 -6.19 -7.68
CA LEU A 13 -11.68 -5.80 -6.81
C LEU A 13 -11.15 -4.40 -7.12
N LYS A 14 -11.08 -4.03 -8.41
CA LYS A 14 -10.69 -2.67 -8.81
C LYS A 14 -11.66 -1.61 -8.27
N VAL A 15 -12.96 -1.81 -8.44
CA VAL A 15 -13.98 -0.87 -7.95
C VAL A 15 -13.91 -0.75 -6.43
N PHE A 16 -13.79 -1.88 -5.72
CA PHE A 16 -13.61 -1.89 -4.27
C PHE A 16 -12.39 -1.04 -3.84
N LEU A 17 -11.23 -1.24 -4.48
CA LEU A 17 -10.03 -0.45 -4.18
C LEU A 17 -10.18 1.04 -4.54
N GLN A 18 -10.92 1.38 -5.59
CA GLN A 18 -11.22 2.77 -5.93
C GLN A 18 -12.08 3.44 -4.84
N ILE A 19 -13.07 2.72 -4.30
CA ILE A 19 -13.87 3.20 -3.16
C ILE A 19 -12.97 3.40 -1.94
N CYS A 20 -12.09 2.45 -1.61
CA CYS A 20 -11.12 2.60 -0.52
C CYS A 20 -10.17 3.79 -0.74
N PHE A 21 -9.70 4.01 -1.97
CA PHE A 21 -8.81 5.11 -2.31
C PHE A 21 -9.48 6.47 -2.11
N TRP A 22 -10.66 6.68 -2.69
CA TRP A 22 -11.40 7.94 -2.53
C TRP A 22 -11.90 8.14 -1.11
N GLY A 23 -12.37 7.08 -0.45
CA GLY A 23 -12.76 7.11 0.96
C GLY A 23 -11.59 7.47 1.87
N GLY A 24 -10.40 6.92 1.62
CA GLY A 24 -9.19 7.25 2.36
C GLY A 24 -8.76 8.71 2.18
N ILE A 25 -8.87 9.27 0.96
CA ILE A 25 -8.61 10.70 0.73
C ILE A 25 -9.59 11.56 1.53
N VAL A 26 -10.89 11.27 1.44
CA VAL A 26 -11.92 12.01 2.19
C VAL A 26 -11.67 11.91 3.69
N LEU A 27 -11.31 10.73 4.20
CA LEU A 27 -10.99 10.51 5.60
C LEU A 27 -9.79 11.35 6.05
N LEU A 28 -8.71 11.40 5.27
CA LEU A 28 -7.53 12.22 5.60
C LEU A 28 -7.88 13.71 5.64
N ILE A 29 -8.68 14.20 4.70
CA ILE A 29 -9.11 15.61 4.68
C ILE A 29 -10.06 15.91 5.86
N ALA A 30 -10.96 14.99 6.20
CA ALA A 30 -11.92 15.16 7.28
C ALA A 30 -11.33 14.93 8.68
N LEU A 31 -10.14 14.34 8.78
CA LEU A 31 -9.50 13.96 10.04
C LEU A 31 -9.45 15.10 11.08
N PRO A 32 -9.11 16.36 10.75
CA PRO A 32 -9.08 17.46 11.72
C PRO A 32 -10.47 17.75 12.31
N LEU A 33 -11.51 17.70 11.47
CA LEU A 33 -12.90 17.92 11.89
C LEU A 33 -13.37 16.79 12.81
N ILE A 34 -13.08 15.53 12.43
CA ILE A 34 -13.41 14.35 13.22
C ILE A 34 -12.73 14.42 14.59
N ALA A 35 -11.44 14.77 14.62
CA ALA A 35 -10.69 14.93 15.86
C ALA A 35 -11.26 16.02 16.77
N GLN A 36 -11.68 17.16 16.20
CA GLN A 36 -12.34 18.22 16.96
C GLN A 36 -13.68 17.76 17.56
N ILE A 37 -14.52 17.08 16.77
CA ILE A 37 -15.81 16.55 17.22
C ILE A 37 -15.59 15.52 18.34
N ALA A 38 -14.60 14.65 18.19
CA ALA A 38 -14.23 13.64 19.17
C ALA A 38 -13.48 14.21 20.40
N LYS A 39 -13.17 15.52 20.40
CA LYS A 39 -12.33 16.19 21.43
C LYS A 39 -10.97 15.52 21.62
N VAL A 40 -10.41 14.98 20.54
CA VAL A 40 -9.08 14.35 20.51
C VAL A 40 -8.06 15.38 20.03
N HIS A 41 -7.03 15.61 20.84
CA HIS A 41 -5.93 16.50 20.48
C HIS A 41 -4.86 15.75 19.70
N LEU A 42 -4.89 15.85 18.37
CA LEU A 42 -3.92 15.15 17.49
C LEU A 42 -2.50 15.75 17.51
N ASN A 43 -2.28 16.92 18.13
CA ASN A 43 -1.00 17.61 18.34
C ASN A 43 0.10 17.28 17.31
N ALA A 44 1.29 16.82 17.73
CA ALA A 44 2.37 16.50 16.79
C ALA A 44 2.16 15.15 16.07
N SER A 45 1.22 14.31 16.53
CA SER A 45 0.83 13.07 15.85
C SER A 45 0.24 13.33 14.46
N ILE A 46 -0.27 14.54 14.19
CA ILE A 46 -0.73 14.93 12.85
C ILE A 46 0.39 14.86 11.80
N TYR A 47 1.62 15.18 12.20
CA TYR A 47 2.80 15.12 11.31
C TYR A 47 3.22 13.68 10.99
N VAL A 48 2.64 12.69 11.69
CA VAL A 48 2.92 11.28 11.47
C VAL A 48 1.75 10.59 10.77
N ILE A 49 0.51 10.87 11.19
CA ILE A 49 -0.69 10.23 10.63
C ILE A 49 -0.87 10.56 9.14
N TYR A 50 -0.66 11.82 8.73
CA TYR A 50 -0.84 12.20 7.33
C TYR A 50 0.15 11.52 6.39
N PRO A 51 1.48 11.54 6.65
CA PRO A 51 2.43 10.79 5.83
C PRO A 51 2.12 9.30 5.70
N ASN A 52 1.82 8.60 6.81
CA ASN A 52 1.46 7.17 6.76
C ASN A 52 0.22 6.94 5.89
N GLY A 53 -0.84 7.74 6.10
CA GLY A 53 -2.05 7.67 5.28
C GLY A 53 -1.82 7.91 3.79
N ILE A 54 -0.95 8.87 3.44
CA ILE A 54 -0.58 9.16 2.05
C ILE A 54 0.16 7.98 1.43
N VAL A 55 1.11 7.37 2.15
CA VAL A 55 1.88 6.21 1.66
C VAL A 55 0.96 5.01 1.42
N LEU A 56 0.00 4.75 2.31
CA LEU A 56 -1.04 3.73 2.10
C LEU A 56 -1.87 4.00 0.83
N LEU A 57 -2.27 5.25 0.59
CA LEU A 57 -2.97 5.63 -0.64
C LEU A 57 -2.10 5.41 -1.89
N VAL A 58 -0.80 5.67 -1.82
CA VAL A 58 0.14 5.36 -2.91
C VAL A 58 0.13 3.87 -3.22
N ILE A 59 0.21 3.00 -2.20
CA ILE A 59 0.15 1.54 -2.38
C ILE A 59 -1.16 1.13 -3.06
N VAL A 60 -2.30 1.61 -2.56
CA VAL A 60 -3.62 1.32 -3.15
C VAL A 60 -3.70 1.75 -4.62
N LYS A 61 -3.17 2.94 -4.95
CA LYS A 61 -3.13 3.44 -6.34
C LYS A 61 -2.32 2.53 -7.26
N GLN A 62 -1.18 2.00 -6.78
CA GLN A 62 -0.38 1.04 -7.57
C GLN A 62 -1.18 -0.23 -7.85
N PHE A 63 -1.88 -0.77 -6.84
CA PHE A 63 -2.75 -1.94 -7.00
C PHE A 63 -3.90 -1.71 -7.97
N ILE A 64 -4.59 -0.56 -7.91
CA ILE A 64 -5.67 -0.21 -8.85
C ILE A 64 -5.18 -0.33 -10.30
N GLY A 65 -3.96 0.12 -10.60
CA GLY A 65 -3.39 0.03 -11.94
C GLY A 65 -3.01 -1.39 -12.37
N GLN A 66 -2.74 -2.32 -11.45
CA GLN A 66 -2.55 -3.75 -11.79
C GLN A 66 -3.83 -4.37 -12.38
N PHE A 67 -5.00 -3.83 -12.03
CA PHE A 67 -6.26 -4.35 -12.58
C PHE A 67 -6.50 -3.92 -14.03
N ASP A 68 -5.84 -2.85 -14.51
CA ASP A 68 -5.95 -2.42 -15.91
C ASP A 68 -5.31 -3.44 -16.87
N SER A 69 -4.16 -3.98 -16.51
CA SER A 69 -3.49 -5.03 -17.26
C SER A 69 -4.23 -6.38 -17.16
N LEU A 70 -4.85 -6.70 -16.02
CA LEU A 70 -5.74 -7.86 -15.88
C LEU A 70 -6.99 -7.76 -16.76
N LYS A 71 -7.60 -6.57 -16.85
CA LYS A 71 -8.74 -6.29 -17.74
C LYS A 71 -8.36 -6.56 -19.19
N ASN A 72 -7.18 -6.12 -19.60
CA ASN A 72 -6.65 -6.26 -20.96
C ASN A 72 -6.05 -7.65 -21.24
N LYS A 73 -6.24 -8.63 -20.34
CA LYS A 73 -5.68 -10.00 -20.44
C LYS A 73 -4.15 -10.04 -20.62
N ASN A 74 -3.44 -9.03 -20.14
CA ASN A 74 -1.98 -8.95 -20.20
C ASN A 74 -1.36 -8.78 -18.80
N PRO A 75 -1.54 -9.76 -17.89
CA PRO A 75 -1.07 -9.67 -16.51
C PRO A 75 0.45 -9.68 -16.36
N PHE A 76 1.16 -10.28 -17.31
CA PHE A 76 2.62 -10.36 -17.34
C PHE A 76 3.15 -9.26 -18.25
N CYS A 77 3.33 -8.09 -17.67
CA CYS A 77 3.91 -6.94 -18.35
C CYS A 77 4.88 -6.21 -17.43
N ILE A 78 5.86 -5.52 -18.03
CA ILE A 78 6.89 -4.78 -17.29
C ILE A 78 6.28 -3.69 -16.42
N GLU A 79 5.17 -3.09 -16.84
CA GLU A 79 4.46 -2.08 -16.04
C GLU A 79 3.97 -2.66 -14.71
N ASN A 80 3.48 -3.91 -14.70
CA ASN A 80 3.04 -4.55 -13.47
C ASN A 80 4.20 -4.87 -12.52
N SER A 81 5.37 -5.23 -13.06
CA SER A 81 6.59 -5.37 -12.28
C SER A 81 6.98 -4.03 -11.64
N LYS A 82 7.02 -2.94 -12.42
CA LYS A 82 7.31 -1.60 -11.90
C LYS A 82 6.35 -1.16 -10.81
N ARG A 83 5.04 -1.43 -10.97
CA ARG A 83 4.02 -1.13 -9.94
C ARG A 83 4.29 -1.88 -8.64
N LEU A 84 4.67 -3.16 -8.70
CA LEU A 84 5.07 -3.93 -7.51
C LEU A 84 6.35 -3.40 -6.88
N LYS A 85 7.34 -2.99 -7.70
CA LYS A 85 8.55 -2.33 -7.20
C LYS A 85 8.22 -1.03 -6.47
N ASN A 86 7.29 -0.24 -6.99
CA ASN A 86 6.80 0.97 -6.33
C ASN A 86 6.07 0.65 -5.02
N CYS A 87 5.27 -0.41 -4.97
CA CYS A 87 4.67 -0.88 -3.72
C CYS A 87 5.74 -1.28 -2.69
N CYS A 88 6.79 -2.00 -3.11
CA CYS A 88 7.92 -2.35 -2.25
C CYS A 88 8.56 -1.10 -1.65
N ILE A 89 8.88 -0.10 -2.47
CA ILE A 89 9.48 1.16 -2.00
C ILE A 89 8.52 1.87 -1.04
N ALA A 90 7.22 1.96 -1.38
CA ALA A 90 6.22 2.58 -0.52
C ALA A 90 6.11 1.86 0.83
N SER A 91 6.13 0.53 0.86
CA SER A 91 6.13 -0.26 2.11
C SER A 91 7.39 -0.03 2.96
N LEU A 92 8.56 0.17 2.34
CA LEU A 92 9.78 0.54 3.07
C LEU A 92 9.69 1.95 3.65
N VAL A 93 9.11 2.90 2.91
CA VAL A 93 8.83 4.25 3.42
C VAL A 93 7.86 4.19 4.60
N GLU A 94 6.79 3.40 4.50
CA GLU A 94 5.85 3.18 5.61
C GLU A 94 6.55 2.61 6.84
N THR A 95 7.42 1.62 6.64
CA THR A 95 8.22 1.05 7.73
C THR A 95 9.06 2.12 8.43
N ALA A 96 9.73 3.00 7.66
CA ALA A 96 10.52 4.07 8.23
C ALA A 96 9.67 5.08 9.00
N LEU A 97 8.49 5.45 8.48
CA LEU A 97 7.54 6.33 9.15
C LEU A 97 7.02 5.73 10.46
N LEU A 98 6.68 4.43 10.47
CA LEU A 98 6.24 3.73 11.67
C LEU A 98 7.36 3.62 12.73
N ILE A 99 8.62 3.45 12.32
CA ILE A 99 9.77 3.49 13.25
C ILE A 99 9.90 4.89 13.86
N ILE A 100 9.79 5.95 13.05
CA ILE A 100 9.81 7.33 13.55
C ILE A 100 8.67 7.56 14.55
N ASP A 101 7.48 7.05 14.25
CA ASP A 101 6.32 7.17 15.15
C ASP A 101 6.54 6.45 16.48
N LEU A 102 7.07 5.22 16.43
CA LEU A 102 7.39 4.45 17.62
C LEU A 102 8.42 5.17 18.49
N LEU A 103 9.49 5.71 17.88
CA LEU A 103 10.50 6.49 18.61
C LEU A 103 9.89 7.77 19.20
N TYR A 104 9.02 8.46 18.45
CA TYR A 104 8.31 9.63 18.95
C TYR A 104 7.43 9.30 20.17
N MET A 105 6.68 8.20 20.10
CA MET A 105 5.82 7.72 21.18
C MET A 105 6.62 7.36 22.44
N ILE A 106 7.77 6.70 22.29
CA ILE A 106 8.61 6.27 23.42
C ILE A 106 9.33 7.47 24.05
N PHE A 107 9.99 8.30 23.26
CA PHE A 107 10.92 9.30 23.78
C PHE A 107 10.27 10.65 24.08
N LEU A 108 9.32 11.10 23.25
CA LEU A 108 8.71 12.43 23.38
C LEU A 108 7.38 12.36 24.11
N VAL A 109 6.47 11.49 23.67
CA VAL A 109 5.17 11.32 24.32
C VAL A 109 5.30 10.59 25.65
N LYS A 110 6.30 9.70 25.77
CA LYS A 110 6.48 8.80 26.91
C LYS A 110 5.22 7.97 27.16
N SER A 111 4.66 7.42 26.07
CA SER A 111 3.46 6.60 26.15
C SER A 111 3.71 5.36 27.00
N GLU A 112 2.87 5.15 28.01
CA GLU A 112 2.88 3.95 28.86
C GLU A 112 1.92 2.86 28.35
N ASP A 113 1.20 3.13 27.26
CA ASP A 113 0.27 2.17 26.66
C ASP A 113 1.03 1.07 25.89
N ILE A 114 1.30 -0.01 26.61
CA ILE A 114 2.01 -1.19 26.09
C ILE A 114 1.28 -1.79 24.88
N PHE A 115 -0.06 -1.76 24.85
CA PHE A 115 -0.82 -2.35 23.75
C PHE A 115 -0.59 -1.56 22.46
N VAL A 116 -0.64 -0.23 22.52
CA VAL A 116 -0.36 0.65 21.37
C VAL A 116 1.06 0.44 20.85
N LEU A 117 2.05 0.39 21.74
CA LEU A 117 3.46 0.17 21.36
C LEU A 117 3.66 -1.20 20.70
N LEU A 118 3.02 -2.25 21.22
CA LEU A 118 3.10 -3.61 20.66
C LEU A 118 2.49 -3.66 19.24
N VAL A 119 1.34 -3.00 19.03
CA VAL A 119 0.72 -2.90 17.72
C VAL A 119 1.64 -2.19 16.73
N MET A 120 2.30 -1.09 17.13
CA MET A 120 3.25 -0.40 16.27
C MET A 120 4.44 -1.28 15.88
N VAL A 121 5.03 -2.02 16.83
CA VAL A 121 6.12 -2.97 16.55
C VAL A 121 5.66 -4.07 15.59
N PHE A 122 4.47 -4.62 15.80
CA PHE A 122 3.89 -5.61 14.89
C PHE A 122 3.71 -5.04 13.48
N MET A 123 3.21 -3.81 13.35
CA MET A 123 3.02 -3.15 12.06
C MET A 123 4.35 -2.91 11.34
N ILE A 124 5.42 -2.54 12.04
CA ILE A 124 6.77 -2.42 11.46
C ILE A 124 7.22 -3.76 10.86
N ILE A 125 7.11 -4.84 11.63
CA ILE A 125 7.48 -6.19 11.16
C ILE A 125 6.62 -6.59 9.95
N LEU A 126 5.32 -6.32 10.01
CA LEU A 126 4.38 -6.60 8.92
C LEU A 126 4.80 -5.87 7.64
N PHE A 127 5.09 -4.57 7.69
CA PHE A 127 5.45 -3.78 6.51
C PHE A 127 6.82 -4.14 5.93
N ILE A 128 7.78 -4.59 6.76
CA ILE A 128 9.02 -5.20 6.28
C ILE A 128 8.70 -6.47 5.47
N GLY A 129 7.86 -7.36 6.01
CA GLY A 129 7.43 -8.57 5.31
C GLY A 129 6.71 -8.27 3.99
N VAL A 130 5.82 -7.28 4.00
CA VAL A 130 5.10 -6.82 2.81
C VAL A 130 6.06 -6.25 1.76
N ALA A 131 7.06 -5.48 2.17
CA ALA A 131 8.07 -4.94 1.25
C ALA A 131 8.86 -6.06 0.55
N ILE A 132 9.28 -7.08 1.31
CA ILE A 132 9.98 -8.26 0.78
C ILE A 132 9.07 -9.02 -0.20
N ALA A 133 7.81 -9.25 0.17
CA ALA A 133 6.84 -9.91 -0.71
C ALA A 133 6.69 -9.14 -2.03
N PHE A 134 6.49 -7.83 -1.99
CA PHE A 134 6.38 -7.02 -3.21
C PHE A 134 7.65 -7.02 -4.06
N TYR A 135 8.83 -7.05 -3.44
CA TYR A 135 10.07 -7.21 -4.17
C TYR A 135 10.12 -8.54 -4.93
N ILE A 136 9.84 -9.65 -4.25
CA ILE A 136 9.84 -10.99 -4.86
C ILE A 136 8.81 -11.05 -6.00
N LEU A 137 7.58 -10.58 -5.76
CA LEU A 137 6.55 -10.55 -6.80
C LEU A 137 6.96 -9.67 -8.00
N SER A 138 7.63 -8.54 -7.76
CA SER A 138 8.14 -7.67 -8.82
C SER A 138 9.12 -8.40 -9.74
N GLU A 139 10.08 -9.13 -9.17
CA GLU A 139 11.07 -9.89 -9.93
C GLU A 139 10.43 -11.09 -10.66
N LEU A 140 9.49 -11.79 -10.02
CA LEU A 140 8.77 -12.90 -10.66
C LEU A 140 7.96 -12.43 -11.88
N ILE A 141 7.24 -11.30 -11.77
CA ILE A 141 6.49 -10.75 -12.92
C ILE A 141 7.43 -10.27 -14.02
N LYS A 142 8.59 -9.72 -13.67
CA LYS A 142 9.60 -9.30 -14.64
C LYS A 142 10.10 -10.50 -15.44
N GLN A 143 10.58 -11.55 -14.75
CA GLN A 143 11.06 -12.78 -15.39
C GLN A 143 9.97 -13.44 -16.24
N ALA A 144 8.75 -13.57 -15.72
CA ALA A 144 7.63 -14.13 -16.48
C ALA A 144 7.31 -13.32 -17.75
N THR A 145 7.49 -12.00 -17.71
CA THR A 145 7.31 -11.14 -18.88
C THR A 145 8.45 -11.33 -19.89
N GLU A 146 9.70 -11.44 -19.44
CA GLU A 146 10.86 -11.71 -20.28
C GLU A 146 10.73 -13.06 -21.00
N TYR A 147 10.41 -14.14 -20.28
CA TYR A 147 10.15 -15.45 -20.88
C TYR A 147 9.02 -15.43 -21.92
N LYS A 148 7.93 -14.70 -21.64
CA LYS A 148 6.83 -14.55 -22.61
C LYS A 148 7.32 -13.87 -23.88
N ASN A 149 8.07 -12.77 -23.75
CA ASN A 149 8.57 -12.02 -24.90
C ASN A 149 9.57 -12.83 -25.74
N GLU A 150 10.46 -13.60 -25.10
CA GLU A 150 11.38 -14.50 -25.82
C GLU A 150 10.63 -15.56 -26.62
N ASN A 151 9.56 -16.12 -26.05
CA ASN A 151 8.74 -17.13 -26.70
C ASN A 151 7.87 -16.53 -27.83
N ASP A 152 7.39 -15.30 -27.67
CA ASP A 152 6.65 -14.57 -28.71
C ASP A 152 7.56 -14.12 -29.88
N LEU A 153 8.88 -13.99 -29.67
CA LEU A 153 9.87 -13.65 -30.71
C LEU A 153 10.37 -14.86 -31.52
N THR A 154 10.12 -16.08 -31.03
CA THR A 154 10.61 -17.33 -31.66
C THR A 154 9.55 -18.06 -32.49
N ILE A 155 8.29 -17.61 -32.45
CA ILE A 155 7.16 -18.14 -33.25
C ILE A 155 6.83 -17.13 -34.36
#